data_AF-A0A1V5AVP8-F1
#
_entry.id   AF-A0A1V5AVP8-F1
#
_cell.length_a   1.000
_cell.length_b   1.000
_cell.length_c   1.000
_cell.angle_alpha   90.00
_cell.angle_beta   90.00
_cell.angle_gamma   90.00
#
_symmetry.space_group_name_H-M   'P 1'
#
loop_
_entity.id
_entity.type
_entity.pdbx_description
1 polymer ?
#
loop_
_entity_poly.entity_id
_entity_poly.type
_entity_poly.pdbx_seq_one_letter_code
_entity_poly.pdbx_strand_id
1 'polypeptide(L)'
;MVMPDKSRYVYLYLPSAEDKARWDTLAKEAGVPLSKFVIEVVESALAENSDFKPRGELVKEIGKLRTENKELRDDLKQKKIVIAKYETDLKRYRSEAFLDDQYKGVRKYSKQILQILKRGATVDSYKLLEELEIDPKDSDLVSAVSKQLEEMEVYGLVANTSRGWRWIA
;
A
#
# COMPACT_ATOMS: atom_id res chain seq x y z
N MET A 1 -16.10 55.27 -32.87
CA MET A 1 -14.92 54.79 -32.12
C MET A 1 -15.31 54.74 -30.66
N VAL A 2 -15.43 53.55 -30.06
CA VAL A 2 -15.83 53.41 -28.64
C VAL A 2 -14.62 53.79 -27.79
N MET A 3 -14.78 54.69 -26.81
CA MET A 3 -13.69 54.99 -25.88
C MET A 3 -13.35 53.71 -25.10
N PRO A 4 -12.07 53.31 -25.01
CA PRO A 4 -11.69 52.17 -24.22
C PRO A 4 -11.99 52.45 -22.74
N ASP A 5 -12.75 51.54 -22.13
CA ASP A 5 -13.04 51.56 -20.70
C ASP A 5 -11.76 51.42 -19.89
N LYS A 6 -11.41 52.50 -19.18
CA LYS A 6 -10.20 52.59 -18.36
C LYS A 6 -10.19 51.57 -17.22
N SER A 7 -11.35 51.10 -16.76
CA SER A 7 -11.44 50.10 -15.69
C SER A 7 -10.91 48.73 -16.11
N ARG A 8 -10.80 48.47 -17.43
CA ARG A 8 -10.32 47.20 -17.99
C ARG A 8 -8.81 47.18 -18.28
N TYR A 9 -8.09 48.26 -17.99
CA TYR A 9 -6.65 48.30 -18.22
C TYR A 9 -5.91 47.53 -17.13
N VAL A 10 -4.98 46.68 -17.55
CA VAL A 10 -4.00 46.03 -16.68
C VAL A 10 -2.64 46.68 -16.91
N TYR A 11 -2.07 47.26 -15.86
CA TYR A 11 -0.75 47.87 -15.90
C TYR A 11 0.29 46.86 -15.39
N LEU A 12 1.21 46.46 -16.26
CA LEU A 12 2.28 45.53 -15.94
C LEU A 12 3.63 46.25 -15.96
N TYR A 13 4.35 46.18 -14.85
CA TYR A 13 5.74 46.63 -14.77
C TYR A 13 6.66 45.41 -14.76
N LEU A 14 7.59 45.35 -15.71
CA LEU A 14 8.52 44.22 -15.84
C LEU A 14 9.76 44.44 -14.96
N PRO A 15 10.38 43.38 -14.43
CA PRO A 15 11.53 43.49 -13.50
C PRO A 15 12.74 44.23 -14.09
N SER A 16 12.92 44.17 -15.41
CA SER A 16 14.00 44.84 -16.12
C SER A 16 13.57 45.33 -17.51
N ALA A 17 14.35 46.25 -18.09
CA ALA A 17 14.17 46.68 -19.48
C ALA A 17 14.48 45.53 -20.47
N GLU A 18 15.40 44.64 -20.11
CA GLU A 18 15.75 43.46 -20.92
C GLU A 18 14.58 42.48 -21.02
N ASP A 19 13.83 42.28 -19.93
CA ASP A 19 12.62 41.44 -19.93
C ASP A 19 11.56 41.99 -20.89
N LYS A 20 11.39 43.33 -20.93
CA LYS A 20 10.48 43.98 -21.88
C LYS A 20 10.94 43.78 -23.31
N ALA A 21 12.22 44.02 -23.60
CA ALA A 21 12.79 43.84 -24.92
C ALA A 21 12.63 42.38 -25.41
N ARG A 22 12.84 41.41 -24.52
CA ARG A 22 12.61 39.98 -24.82
C ARG A 22 11.15 39.73 -25.21
N TRP A 23 10.18 40.25 -24.46
CA TRP A 23 8.75 40.08 -24.78
C TRP A 23 8.38 40.75 -26.10
N ASP A 24 8.92 41.94 -26.37
CA ASP A 24 8.73 42.64 -27.64
C ASP A 24 9.26 41.84 -28.84
N THR A 25 10.43 41.18 -28.69
CA THR A 25 10.99 40.31 -29.74
C THR A 25 10.09 39.10 -29.99
N LEU A 26 9.64 38.42 -28.94
CA LEU A 26 8.75 37.25 -29.06
C LEU A 26 7.42 37.61 -29.73
N ALA A 27 6.83 38.76 -29.37
CA ALA A 27 5.60 39.25 -29.99
C ALA A 27 5.79 39.54 -31.49
N LYS A 28 6.93 40.14 -31.87
CA LYS A 28 7.28 40.39 -33.27
C LYS A 28 7.50 39.11 -34.06
N GLU A 29 8.20 38.12 -33.49
CA GLU A 29 8.38 36.80 -34.10
C GLU A 29 7.04 36.09 -34.33
N ALA A 30 6.09 36.26 -33.41
CA ALA A 30 4.72 35.77 -33.54
C ALA A 30 3.82 36.63 -34.45
N GLY A 31 4.32 37.76 -34.99
CA GLY A 31 3.59 38.63 -35.91
C GLY A 31 2.41 39.38 -35.26
N VAL A 32 2.42 39.58 -33.94
CA VAL A 32 1.31 40.22 -33.20
C VAL A 32 1.79 41.39 -32.34
N PRO A 33 0.93 42.37 -32.01
CA PRO A 33 1.27 43.42 -31.04
C PRO A 33 1.55 42.82 -29.65
N LEU A 34 2.47 43.43 -28.89
CA LEU A 34 2.84 42.98 -27.54
C LEU A 34 1.61 42.78 -26.63
N SER A 35 0.63 43.68 -26.69
CA SER A 35 -0.59 43.55 -25.89
C SER A 35 -1.39 42.30 -26.22
N LYS A 36 -1.51 41.94 -27.52
CA LYS A 36 -2.18 40.73 -27.95
C LYS A 36 -1.38 39.50 -27.54
N PHE A 37 -0.07 39.53 -27.74
CA PHE A 37 0.83 38.45 -27.32
C PHE A 37 0.68 38.13 -25.83
N VAL A 38 0.70 39.13 -24.96
CA VAL A 38 0.54 38.95 -23.51
C VAL A 38 -0.84 38.37 -23.16
N ILE A 39 -1.91 38.87 -23.78
CA ILE A 39 -3.27 38.36 -23.54
C ILE A 39 -3.35 36.88 -23.91
N GLU A 40 -2.92 36.50 -25.13
CA GLU A 40 -2.99 35.11 -25.60
C GLU A 40 -2.19 34.15 -24.71
N VAL A 41 -1.00 34.57 -24.26
CA VAL A 41 -0.17 33.75 -23.36
C VAL A 41 -0.85 33.57 -21.99
N VAL A 42 -1.43 34.64 -21.42
CA VAL A 42 -2.11 34.56 -20.13
C VAL A 42 -3.39 33.72 -20.22
N GLU A 43 -4.24 33.97 -21.23
CA GLU A 43 -5.48 33.21 -21.44
C GLU A 43 -5.20 31.73 -21.73
N SER A 44 -4.17 31.42 -22.52
CA SER A 44 -3.77 30.02 -22.77
C SER A 44 -3.31 29.34 -21.48
N ALA A 45 -2.51 30.02 -20.65
CA ALA A 45 -2.05 29.48 -19.38
C ALA A 45 -3.20 29.25 -18.38
N LEU A 46 -4.20 30.14 -18.36
CA LEU A 46 -5.39 30.01 -17.53
C LEU A 46 -6.34 28.92 -18.03
N ALA A 47 -6.45 28.72 -19.35
CA ALA A 47 -7.24 27.65 -19.96
C ALA A 47 -6.63 26.26 -19.68
N GLU A 48 -5.30 26.14 -19.71
CA GLU A 48 -4.61 24.88 -19.40
C GLU A 48 -4.50 24.60 -17.90
N ASN A 49 -4.43 25.64 -17.06
CA ASN A 49 -4.31 25.52 -15.61
C ASN A 49 -5.34 26.42 -14.92
N SER A 50 -6.51 25.86 -14.58
CA SER A 50 -7.55 26.58 -13.83
C SER A 50 -7.08 27.06 -12.46
N ASP A 51 -6.10 26.36 -11.87
CA ASP A 51 -5.48 26.70 -10.59
C ASP A 51 -4.05 27.23 -10.82
N PHE A 52 -3.94 28.51 -11.19
CA PHE A 52 -2.64 29.17 -11.24
C PHE A 52 -2.01 29.22 -9.84
N LYS A 53 -0.97 28.40 -9.64
CA LYS A 53 -0.13 28.45 -8.43
C LYS A 53 1.22 29.10 -8.75
N PRO A 54 1.65 30.14 -8.00
CA PRO A 54 2.98 30.70 -8.14
C PRO A 54 4.07 29.63 -7.97
N ARG A 55 5.13 29.69 -8.78
CA ARG A 55 6.25 28.71 -8.72
C ARG A 55 6.82 28.53 -7.31
N GLY A 56 6.89 29.60 -6.52
CA GLY A 56 7.38 29.54 -5.14
C GLY A 56 6.50 28.70 -4.21
N GLU A 57 5.18 28.70 -4.42
CA GLU A 57 4.24 27.87 -3.67
C GLU A 57 4.35 26.41 -4.09
N LEU A 58 4.47 26.14 -5.38
CA LEU A 58 4.73 24.79 -5.90
C LEU A 58 6.01 24.19 -5.33
N VAL A 59 7.11 24.96 -5.26
CA VAL A 59 8.37 24.51 -4.66
C VAL A 59 8.21 24.17 -3.17
N LYS A 60 7.45 24.99 -2.42
CA LYS A 60 7.16 24.71 -1.01
C LYS A 60 6.31 23.44 -0.84
N GLU A 61 5.28 23.27 -1.66
CA GLU A 61 4.40 22.10 -1.65
C GLU A 61 5.18 20.82 -1.98
N ILE A 62 6.01 20.84 -3.03
CA ILE A 62 6.92 19.74 -3.37
C ILE A 62 7.87 19.43 -2.22
N GLY A 63 8.41 20.45 -1.55
CA GLY A 63 9.28 20.27 -0.39
C GLY A 63 8.57 19.54 0.75
N LYS A 64 7.34 19.96 1.10
CA LYS A 64 6.52 19.30 2.12
C LYS A 64 6.22 17.85 1.76
N LEU A 65 5.76 17.61 0.54
CA LEU A 65 5.42 16.26 0.07
C LEU A 65 6.63 15.32 0.07
N ARG A 66 7.83 15.82 -0.27
CA ARG A 66 9.07 15.01 -0.19
C ARG A 66 9.41 14.61 1.23
N THR A 67 9.27 15.52 2.20
CA THR A 67 9.52 15.23 3.61
C THR A 67 8.52 14.20 4.13
N GLU A 68 7.23 14.40 3.90
CA GLU A 68 6.18 13.48 4.32
C GLU A 68 6.37 12.08 3.70
N ASN A 69 6.71 12.02 2.40
CA ASN A 69 6.97 10.75 1.73
C ASN A 69 8.17 10.00 2.34
N LYS A 70 9.21 10.72 2.77
CA LYS A 70 10.35 10.12 3.46
C LYS A 70 9.93 9.56 4.82
N GLU A 71 9.20 10.33 5.62
CA GLU A 71 8.70 9.90 6.93
C GLU A 71 7.82 8.66 6.83
N LEU A 72 6.89 8.63 5.87
CA LEU A 72 6.03 7.47 5.63
C LEU A 72 6.83 6.22 5.20
N ARG A 73 7.88 6.38 4.40
CA ARG A 73 8.75 5.27 4.00
C ARG A 73 9.55 4.72 5.18
N ASP A 74 10.07 5.59 6.03
CA ASP A 74 10.83 5.21 7.22
C ASP A 74 9.92 4.48 8.23
N ASP A 75 8.70 4.98 8.46
CA ASP A 75 7.69 4.32 9.32
C ASP A 75 7.27 2.95 8.77
N LEU A 76 7.02 2.84 7.46
CA LEU A 76 6.72 1.55 6.82
C LEU A 76 7.86 0.55 6.99
N LYS A 77 9.11 0.99 6.85
CA LYS A 77 10.29 0.14 7.06
C LYS A 77 10.34 -0.36 8.50
N GLN A 78 10.14 0.52 9.47
CA GLN A 78 10.12 0.17 10.89
C GLN A 78 9.01 -0.83 11.22
N LYS A 79 7.78 -0.59 10.75
CA LYS A 79 6.65 -1.52 10.93
C LYS A 79 6.94 -2.90 10.35
N LYS A 80 7.52 -2.97 9.15
CA LYS A 80 7.90 -4.25 8.52
C LYS A 80 8.92 -5.04 9.36
N ILE A 81 9.93 -4.36 9.93
CA ILE A 81 10.93 -4.99 10.80
C ILE A 81 10.25 -5.57 12.06
N VAL A 82 9.35 -4.79 12.67
CA VAL A 82 8.62 -5.21 13.88
C VAL A 82 7.72 -6.41 13.58
N ILE A 83 7.00 -6.40 12.45
CA ILE A 83 6.16 -7.53 12.01
C ILE A 83 7.02 -8.79 11.82
N ALA A 84 8.14 -8.69 11.10
CA ALA A 84 9.02 -9.84 10.87
C ALA A 84 9.57 -10.45 12.17
N LYS A 85 9.89 -9.60 13.16
CA LYS A 85 10.31 -10.04 14.49
C LYS A 85 9.17 -10.76 15.21
N TYR A 86 7.96 -10.20 15.22
CA TYR A 86 6.80 -10.86 15.83
C TYR A 86 6.45 -12.18 15.16
N GLU A 87 6.57 -12.28 13.83
CA GLU A 87 6.38 -13.53 13.10
C GLU A 87 7.40 -14.59 13.52
N THR A 88 8.67 -14.19 13.69
CA THR A 88 9.75 -15.07 14.15
C THR A 88 9.50 -15.53 15.59
N ASP A 89 9.15 -14.62 16.49
CA ASP A 89 8.83 -14.93 17.88
C ASP A 89 7.60 -15.84 17.98
N LEU A 90 6.56 -15.60 17.17
CA LEU A 90 5.39 -16.48 17.09
C LEU A 90 5.74 -17.87 16.58
N LYS A 91 6.59 -17.98 15.55
CA LYS A 91 7.07 -19.28 15.06
C LYS A 91 7.82 -20.02 16.17
N ARG A 92 8.71 -19.32 16.89
CA ARG A 92 9.47 -19.86 18.02
C ARG A 92 8.56 -20.35 19.15
N TYR A 93 7.61 -19.53 19.61
CA TYR A 93 6.67 -19.92 20.66
C TYR A 93 5.78 -21.09 20.26
N ARG A 94 5.39 -21.17 18.98
CA ARG A 94 4.66 -22.32 18.45
C ARG A 94 5.55 -23.56 18.49
N SER A 95 6.77 -23.51 17.96
CA SER A 95 7.67 -24.66 17.97
C SER A 95 8.03 -25.14 19.39
N GLU A 96 8.25 -24.22 20.33
CA GLU A 96 8.54 -24.57 21.74
C GLU A 96 7.35 -25.27 22.41
N ALA A 97 6.11 -24.87 22.09
CA ALA A 97 4.91 -25.54 22.59
C ALA A 97 4.64 -26.93 22.00
N PHE A 98 5.24 -27.26 20.84
CA PHE A 98 5.13 -28.57 20.19
C PHE A 98 6.31 -29.52 20.49
N LEU A 99 7.39 -29.02 21.09
CA LEU A 99 8.60 -29.80 21.40
C LEU A 99 8.70 -30.22 22.88
N ASP A 100 7.92 -29.61 23.78
CA ASP A 100 7.95 -29.93 25.21
C ASP A 100 6.84 -30.93 25.59
N ASP A 101 7.23 -32.17 25.89
CA ASP A 101 6.36 -33.26 26.36
C ASP A 101 5.66 -32.95 27.70
N GLN A 102 6.11 -31.92 28.43
CA GLN A 102 5.56 -31.51 29.74
C GLN A 102 4.65 -30.27 29.69
N TYR A 103 4.23 -29.80 28.50
CA TYR A 103 3.42 -28.58 28.40
C TYR A 103 2.04 -28.68 29.07
N LYS A 104 1.85 -28.00 30.21
CA LYS A 104 0.60 -27.92 31.00
C LYS A 104 -0.27 -26.70 30.66
N GLY A 105 -0.33 -26.28 29.39
CA GLY A 105 -1.20 -25.20 28.92
C GLY A 105 -2.24 -25.66 27.89
N VAL A 106 -3.21 -24.81 27.55
CA VAL A 106 -4.13 -25.08 26.43
C VAL A 106 -3.32 -24.97 25.14
N ARG A 107 -2.90 -26.12 24.58
CA ARG A 107 -2.27 -26.18 23.25
C ARG A 107 -3.22 -25.48 22.28
N LYS A 108 -2.78 -24.34 21.73
CA LYS A 108 -3.56 -23.61 20.73
C LYS A 108 -3.48 -24.39 19.43
N TYR A 109 -4.41 -25.32 19.26
CA TYR A 109 -4.68 -25.91 17.96
C TYR A 109 -4.84 -24.80 16.91
N SER A 110 -4.37 -25.05 15.69
CA SER A 110 -4.63 -24.12 14.60
C SER A 110 -6.14 -23.89 14.52
N LYS A 111 -6.59 -22.67 14.81
CA LYS A 111 -8.01 -22.28 14.68
C LYS A 111 -8.50 -22.56 13.26
N GLN A 112 -7.61 -22.51 12.27
CA GLN A 112 -7.90 -22.82 10.89
C GLN A 112 -8.17 -24.32 10.70
N ILE A 113 -7.35 -25.22 11.26
CA ILE A 113 -7.62 -26.68 11.21
C ILE A 113 -8.99 -26.99 11.83
N LEU A 114 -9.27 -26.42 13.00
CA LEU A 114 -10.57 -26.57 13.66
C LEU A 114 -11.71 -26.02 12.80
N GLN A 115 -11.55 -24.86 12.18
CA GLN A 115 -12.56 -24.27 11.30
C GLN A 115 -12.81 -25.13 10.06
N ILE A 116 -11.75 -25.67 9.44
CA ILE A 116 -11.87 -26.53 8.26
C ILE A 116 -12.60 -27.83 8.62
N LEU A 117 -12.20 -28.50 9.71
CA LEU A 117 -12.80 -29.76 10.14
C LEU A 117 -14.24 -29.60 10.66
N LYS A 118 -14.56 -28.50 11.35
CA LYS A 118 -15.92 -28.23 11.86
C LYS A 118 -16.94 -27.86 10.78
N ARG A 119 -16.54 -27.67 9.52
CA ARG A 119 -17.48 -27.47 8.39
C ARG A 119 -18.29 -28.74 8.04
N GLY A 120 -18.06 -29.85 8.74
CA GLY A 120 -18.92 -31.04 8.72
C GLY A 120 -18.64 -32.03 7.59
N ALA A 121 -17.64 -31.77 6.74
CA ALA A 121 -17.17 -32.71 5.73
C ALA A 121 -15.93 -33.47 6.21
N THR A 122 -15.77 -34.72 5.78
CA THR A 122 -14.47 -35.38 5.83
C THR A 122 -13.52 -34.63 4.89
N VAL A 123 -12.37 -34.20 5.39
CA VAL A 123 -11.38 -33.42 4.64
C VAL A 123 -10.14 -34.29 4.41
N ASP A 124 -9.79 -34.47 3.14
CA ASP A 124 -8.56 -35.15 2.76
C ASP A 124 -7.32 -34.35 3.19
N SER A 125 -6.22 -35.03 3.51
CA SER A 125 -4.98 -34.40 3.97
C SER A 125 -4.41 -33.40 2.96
N TYR A 126 -4.49 -33.67 1.65
CA TYR A 126 -3.99 -32.75 0.63
C TYR A 126 -4.86 -31.49 0.55
N LYS A 127 -6.18 -31.66 0.60
CA LYS A 127 -7.14 -30.56 0.63
C LYS A 127 -7.01 -29.71 1.90
N LEU A 128 -6.72 -30.34 3.04
CA LEU A 128 -6.46 -29.65 4.29
C LEU A 128 -5.22 -28.75 4.18
N LEU A 129 -4.13 -29.24 3.57
CA LEU A 129 -2.93 -28.45 3.34
C LEU A 129 -3.19 -27.28 2.36
N GLU A 130 -3.97 -27.52 1.30
CA GLU A 130 -4.37 -26.49 0.35
C GLU A 130 -5.21 -25.38 1.01
N GLU A 131 -6.22 -25.73 1.82
CA GLU A 131 -7.03 -24.75 2.56
C GLU A 131 -6.24 -24.00 3.66
N LEU A 132 -5.09 -24.55 4.08
CA LEU A 132 -4.15 -23.91 5.00
C LEU A 132 -3.07 -23.09 4.28
N GLU A 133 -3.09 -23.04 2.94
CA GLU A 133 -2.07 -22.41 2.10
C GLU A 133 -0.65 -22.95 2.38
N ILE A 134 -0.53 -24.24 2.69
CA ILE A 134 0.74 -24.93 2.95
C ILE A 134 1.21 -25.63 1.68
N ASP A 135 2.46 -25.36 1.26
CA ASP A 135 3.10 -26.11 0.18
C ASP A 135 3.33 -27.56 0.65
N PRO A 136 2.80 -28.58 -0.08
CA PRO A 136 3.07 -29.99 0.23
C PRO A 136 4.55 -30.38 0.23
N LYS A 137 5.42 -29.55 -0.35
CA LYS A 137 6.89 -29.73 -0.34
C LYS A 137 7.56 -29.21 0.95
N ASP A 138 6.86 -28.43 1.77
CA ASP A 138 7.36 -27.98 3.07
C ASP A 138 7.19 -29.08 4.11
N SER A 139 8.22 -29.93 4.23
CA SER A 139 8.21 -31.11 5.10
C SER A 139 7.96 -30.76 6.58
N ASP A 140 8.40 -29.58 7.01
CA ASP A 140 8.28 -29.16 8.42
C ASP A 140 6.83 -28.79 8.73
N LEU A 141 6.18 -28.01 7.85
CA LEU A 141 4.77 -27.63 8.02
C LEU A 141 3.84 -28.84 7.86
N VAL A 142 4.10 -29.71 6.89
CA VAL A 142 3.32 -30.95 6.72
C VAL A 142 3.42 -31.84 7.96
N SER A 143 4.63 -32.04 8.50
CA SER A 143 4.85 -32.82 9.73
C SER A 143 4.12 -32.21 10.94
N ALA A 144 4.13 -30.88 11.07
CA ALA A 144 3.42 -30.18 12.15
C ALA A 144 1.90 -30.34 12.06
N VAL A 145 1.32 -30.31 10.86
CA VAL A 145 -0.12 -30.54 10.65
C VAL A 145 -0.49 -31.99 10.99
N SER A 146 0.29 -32.96 10.52
CA SER A 146 0.06 -34.38 10.82
C SER A 146 0.08 -34.65 12.32
N LYS A 147 1.10 -34.15 13.04
CA LYS A 147 1.17 -34.30 14.52
C LYS A 147 -0.03 -33.68 15.22
N GLN A 148 -0.51 -32.52 14.77
CA GLN A 148 -1.70 -31.90 15.37
C GLN A 148 -2.96 -32.74 15.17
N LEU A 149 -3.12 -33.38 14.01
CA LEU A 149 -4.26 -34.25 13.73
C LEU A 149 -4.21 -35.55 14.55
N GLU A 150 -3.02 -36.15 14.66
CA GLU A 150 -2.77 -37.31 15.52
C GLU A 150 -3.08 -36.99 16.99
N GLU A 151 -2.63 -35.84 17.50
CA GLU A 151 -2.97 -35.40 18.86
C GLU A 151 -4.48 -35.20 19.03
N MET A 152 -5.14 -34.54 18.06
CA MET A 152 -6.59 -34.36 18.10
C MET A 152 -7.35 -35.70 18.10
N GLU A 153 -6.83 -36.72 17.42
CA GLU A 153 -7.40 -38.07 17.41
C GLU A 153 -7.22 -38.76 18.77
N VAL A 154 -6.06 -38.62 19.40
CA VAL A 154 -5.81 -39.10 20.77
C VAL A 154 -6.79 -38.48 21.78
N TYR A 155 -7.14 -37.20 21.61
CA TYR A 155 -8.13 -36.51 22.44
C TYR A 155 -9.59 -36.79 22.02
N GLY A 156 -9.83 -37.62 21.00
CA GLY A 156 -11.17 -37.96 20.53
C GLY A 156 -11.92 -36.81 19.85
N LEU A 157 -11.22 -35.80 19.34
CA LEU A 157 -11.80 -34.65 18.65
C LEU A 157 -12.03 -34.92 17.15
N VAL A 158 -11.14 -35.72 16.56
CA VAL A 158 -11.17 -36.09 15.15
C VAL A 158 -10.95 -37.60 14.99
N ALA A 159 -11.36 -38.15 13.85
CA ALA A 159 -11.06 -39.53 13.48
C ALA A 159 -10.41 -39.57 12.10
N ASN A 160 -9.37 -40.39 11.95
CA ASN A 160 -8.80 -40.72 10.66
C ASN A 160 -9.70 -41.75 9.95
N THR A 161 -10.18 -41.39 8.76
CA THR A 161 -11.00 -42.28 7.91
C THR A 161 -10.25 -42.58 6.62
N SER A 162 -10.68 -43.60 5.87
CA SER A 162 -10.11 -43.91 4.55
C SER A 162 -10.24 -42.78 3.52
N ARG A 163 -11.02 -41.73 3.80
CA ARG A 163 -11.20 -40.54 2.96
C ARG A 163 -10.59 -39.27 3.54
N GLY A 164 -9.83 -39.37 4.64
CA GLY A 164 -9.23 -38.25 5.35
C GLY A 164 -9.79 -38.04 6.77
N TRP A 165 -9.63 -36.83 7.29
CA TRP A 165 -9.94 -36.49 8.67
C TRP A 165 -11.37 -36.01 8.85
N ARG A 166 -12.04 -36.48 9.89
CA ARG A 166 -13.41 -36.08 10.23
C ARG A 166 -13.48 -35.56 11.65
N TRP A 167 -14.19 -34.44 11.83
CA TRP A 167 -14.57 -33.95 13.15
C TRP A 167 -15.64 -34.84 13.81
N ILE A 168 -15.41 -35.28 15.05
CA ILE A 168 -16.30 -36.22 15.75
C ILE A 168 -16.80 -35.70 17.12
N ALA A 169 -16.35 -34.52 17.56
CA ALA A 169 -16.71 -33.91 18.85
C ALA A 169 -17.79 -32.83 18.80
#